data_AF-A0A1I9G9A4-F1
#
_entry.id   AF-A0A1I9G9A4-F1
#
_cell.length_a   1.000
_cell.length_b   1.000
_cell.length_c   1.000
_cell.angle_alpha   90.00
_cell.angle_beta   90.00
_cell.angle_gamma   90.00
#
_symmetry.space_group_name_H-M   'P 1'
#
loop_
_entity.id
_entity.type
_entity.pdbx_description
1 polymer ?
#
loop_
_entity_poly.entity_id
_entity_poly.type
_entity_poly.pdbx_seq_one_letter_code
_entity_poly.pdbx_strand_id
1 'polypeptide(L)'
;DCLQKNRFNSSLSKTYQEDGRTWSILYGDGSNAQGLLGKDYFAFGPTMKDSLVIPNITFGMARKLSGFKDDPVDGIVGLAFASIAVDGVTPPLIAAINQSIMKLPLFTVWLDRR
;
A
#
# COMPACT_ATOMS: atom_id res chain seq x y z
N ASP A 1 -12.19 -13.40 0.71
CA ASP A 1 -11.55 -13.01 1.99
C ASP A 1 -11.77 -11.55 2.42
N CYS A 2 -12.09 -10.63 1.50
CA CYS A 2 -12.22 -9.19 1.82
C CYS A 2 -13.19 -8.80 2.94
N LEU A 3 -14.22 -9.61 3.25
CA LEU A 3 -15.23 -9.26 4.27
C LEU A 3 -14.69 -9.31 5.71
N GLN A 4 -13.57 -10.01 5.94
CA GLN A 4 -12.93 -10.15 7.26
C GLN A 4 -11.78 -9.16 7.47
N LYS A 5 -11.60 -8.22 6.54
CA LYS A 5 -10.49 -7.26 6.53
C LYS A 5 -11.00 -5.84 6.67
N ASN A 6 -10.14 -4.95 7.16
CA ASN A 6 -10.38 -3.51 7.03
C ASN A 6 -10.30 -3.12 5.56
N ARG A 7 -11.27 -2.32 5.11
CA ARG A 7 -11.41 -1.94 3.71
C ARG A 7 -11.30 -0.44 3.57
N PHE A 8 -10.47 -0.01 2.65
CA PHE A 8 -10.41 1.39 2.24
C PHE A 8 -11.74 1.79 1.59
N ASN A 9 -12.31 2.92 2.01
CA ASN A 9 -13.52 3.49 1.45
C ASN A 9 -13.19 4.84 0.80
N SER A 10 -13.06 4.82 -0.52
CA SER A 10 -12.71 6.01 -1.32
C SER A 10 -13.70 7.16 -1.16
N SER A 11 -14.99 6.87 -0.94
CA SER A 11 -16.02 7.90 -0.77
C SER A 11 -15.87 8.73 0.51
N LEU A 12 -15.09 8.25 1.49
CA LEU A 12 -14.83 8.96 2.73
C LEU A 12 -13.55 9.82 2.68
N SER A 13 -12.71 9.61 1.68
CA SER A 13 -11.47 10.37 1.53
C SER A 13 -11.69 11.58 0.62
N LYS A 14 -11.33 12.77 1.12
CA LYS A 14 -11.39 14.02 0.35
C LYS A 14 -10.20 14.19 -0.60
N THR A 15 -9.14 13.44 -0.39
CA THR A 15 -7.88 13.50 -1.17
C THR A 15 -7.77 12.37 -2.19
N TYR A 16 -8.70 11.41 -2.14
CA TYR A 16 -8.77 10.31 -3.10
C TYR A 16 -8.98 10.82 -4.52
N GLN A 17 -8.21 10.25 -5.43
CA GLN A 17 -8.32 10.41 -6.87
C GLN A 17 -8.44 9.02 -7.50
N GLU A 18 -9.40 8.88 -8.41
CA GLU A 18 -9.55 7.66 -9.16
C GLU A 18 -8.41 7.48 -10.16
N ASP A 19 -7.81 6.30 -10.18
CA ASP A 19 -6.88 5.85 -11.22
C ASP A 19 -7.59 4.84 -12.14
N GLY A 20 -8.26 3.84 -11.54
CA GLY A 20 -9.21 2.97 -12.23
C GLY A 20 -8.58 1.84 -13.06
N ARG A 21 -7.26 1.86 -13.28
CA ARG A 21 -6.54 0.72 -13.90
C ARG A 21 -6.69 -0.54 -13.04
N THR A 22 -6.79 -1.70 -13.69
CA THR A 22 -6.87 -2.99 -12.99
C THR A 22 -5.49 -3.52 -12.66
N TRP A 23 -5.34 -4.19 -11.53
CA TRP A 23 -4.12 -4.90 -11.15
C TRP A 23 -4.45 -6.33 -10.68
N SER A 24 -3.47 -7.23 -10.80
CA SER A 24 -3.56 -8.62 -10.32
C SER A 24 -2.20 -9.13 -9.87
N ILE A 25 -2.17 -9.87 -8.77
CA ILE A 25 -0.96 -10.50 -8.21
C ILE A 25 -1.28 -11.95 -7.86
N LEU A 26 -0.42 -12.86 -8.32
CA LEU A 26 -0.35 -14.25 -7.88
C LEU A 26 0.91 -14.43 -7.04
N TYR A 27 0.74 -14.88 -5.81
CA TYR A 27 1.85 -15.16 -4.90
C TYR A 27 2.31 -16.62 -5.05
N GLY A 28 3.56 -16.88 -4.64
CA GLY A 28 4.19 -18.20 -4.82
C GLY A 28 3.53 -19.33 -4.04
N ASP A 29 2.76 -19.02 -3.00
CA ASP A 29 1.96 -19.97 -2.21
C ASP A 29 0.60 -20.28 -2.85
N GLY A 30 0.30 -19.70 -4.02
CA GLY A 30 -0.96 -19.86 -4.74
C GLY A 30 -2.07 -18.88 -4.30
N SER A 31 -1.82 -18.04 -3.28
CA SER A 31 -2.74 -16.97 -2.90
C SER A 31 -2.78 -15.91 -4.00
N ASN A 32 -3.90 -15.21 -4.12
CA ASN A 32 -4.07 -14.19 -5.16
C ASN A 32 -4.91 -12.99 -4.70
N ALA A 33 -4.58 -11.86 -5.32
CA ALA A 33 -5.23 -10.58 -5.07
C ALA A 33 -5.41 -9.84 -6.39
N GLN A 34 -6.60 -9.24 -6.58
CA GLN A 34 -6.86 -8.41 -7.75
C GLN A 34 -7.83 -7.28 -7.41
N GLY A 35 -7.72 -6.18 -8.14
CA GLY A 35 -8.49 -4.99 -7.82
C GLY A 35 -8.31 -3.85 -8.81
N LEU A 36 -8.55 -2.65 -8.31
CA LEU A 36 -8.37 -1.39 -9.04
C LEU A 36 -7.28 -0.57 -8.36
N LEU A 37 -6.53 0.19 -9.15
CA LEU A 37 -5.63 1.20 -8.65
C LEU A 37 -6.45 2.43 -8.25
N GLY A 38 -5.99 3.09 -7.19
CA GLY A 38 -6.45 4.40 -6.75
C GLY A 38 -5.26 5.22 -6.29
N LYS A 39 -5.47 6.52 -6.13
CA LYS A 39 -4.44 7.45 -5.68
C LYS A 39 -4.93 8.23 -4.48
N ASP A 40 -4.14 8.28 -3.41
CA ASP A 40 -4.49 9.03 -2.21
C ASP A 40 -3.23 9.42 -1.42
N TYR A 41 -3.42 10.02 -0.26
CA TYR A 41 -2.39 10.25 0.73
C TYR A 41 -2.12 8.94 1.48
N PHE A 42 -0.85 8.63 1.66
CA PHE A 42 -0.38 7.47 2.42
C PHE A 42 0.35 7.95 3.66
N ALA A 43 0.17 7.27 4.80
CA ALA A 43 0.81 7.65 6.05
C ALA A 43 1.52 6.46 6.69
N PHE A 44 2.79 6.64 7.06
CA PHE A 44 3.48 5.73 7.99
C PHE A 44 3.45 6.33 9.40
N GLY A 45 2.68 5.72 10.30
CA GLY A 45 2.62 6.11 11.70
C GLY A 45 1.23 5.87 12.31
N PRO A 46 1.11 6.00 13.64
CA PRO A 46 -0.12 5.68 14.36
C PRO A 46 -1.16 6.81 14.30
N THR A 47 -0.72 8.07 14.14
CA THR A 47 -1.60 9.25 14.13
C THR A 47 -1.12 10.24 13.07
N MET A 48 -2.01 11.12 12.59
CA MET A 48 -1.63 12.16 11.61
C MET A 48 -0.53 13.11 12.11
N LYS A 49 -0.39 13.32 13.42
CA LYS A 49 0.65 14.19 13.99
C LYS A 49 2.01 13.50 14.05
N ASP A 50 2.00 12.18 14.21
CA ASP A 50 3.20 11.35 14.39
C ASP A 50 3.48 10.47 13.16
N SER A 51 2.96 10.86 11.99
CA SER A 51 3.10 10.10 10.74
C SER A 51 3.92 10.82 9.69
N LEU A 52 4.70 10.05 8.94
CA LEU A 52 5.23 10.45 7.64
C LEU A 52 4.11 10.40 6.62
N VAL A 53 3.54 11.55 6.27
CA VAL A 53 2.45 11.67 5.28
C VAL A 53 3.04 11.93 3.90
N ILE A 54 2.64 11.11 2.94
CA ILE A 54 3.13 11.13 1.56
C ILE A 54 1.92 11.30 0.64
N PRO A 55 1.78 12.43 -0.04
CA PRO A 55 0.65 12.65 -0.93
C PRO A 55 0.85 11.87 -2.24
N ASN A 56 -0.24 11.73 -2.99
CA ASN A 56 -0.22 11.28 -4.37
C ASN A 56 0.35 9.86 -4.59
N ILE A 57 0.13 8.96 -3.63
CA ILE A 57 0.54 7.56 -3.75
C ILE A 57 -0.53 6.77 -4.49
N THR A 58 -0.13 6.12 -5.57
CA THR A 58 -0.96 5.10 -6.23
C THR A 58 -0.84 3.78 -5.47
N PHE A 59 -1.96 3.13 -5.17
CA PHE A 59 -2.01 1.86 -4.47
C PHE A 59 -3.16 0.98 -4.98
N GLY A 60 -3.07 -0.32 -4.71
CA GLY A 60 -4.08 -1.28 -5.10
C GLY A 60 -5.21 -1.41 -4.08
N MET A 61 -6.43 -1.08 -4.47
CA MET A 61 -7.65 -1.41 -3.72
C MET A 61 -8.14 -2.81 -4.14
N ALA A 62 -7.91 -3.81 -3.29
CA ALA A 62 -8.29 -5.19 -3.58
C ALA A 62 -9.82 -5.36 -3.61
N ARG A 63 -10.33 -5.93 -4.71
CA ARG A 63 -11.76 -6.28 -4.87
C ARG A 63 -12.00 -7.78 -4.74
N LYS A 64 -10.98 -8.61 -5.00
CA LYS A 64 -10.99 -10.04 -4.73
C LYS A 64 -9.69 -10.45 -4.06
N LEU A 65 -9.81 -11.30 -3.05
CA LEU A 65 -8.72 -11.89 -2.27
C LEU A 65 -9.05 -13.36 -2.03
N SER A 66 -8.07 -14.23 -2.26
CA SER A 66 -8.12 -15.67 -1.99
C SER A 66 -6.81 -16.13 -1.37
N GLY A 67 -6.91 -16.87 -0.26
CA GLY A 67 -5.75 -17.36 0.50
C GLY A 67 -5.30 -16.44 1.63
N PHE A 68 -6.10 -15.41 1.98
CA PHE A 68 -5.75 -14.39 2.99
C PHE A 68 -6.72 -14.34 4.17
N LYS A 69 -7.69 -15.26 4.23
CA LYS A 69 -8.79 -15.23 5.21
C LYS A 69 -8.31 -15.20 6.65
N ASP A 70 -7.31 -16.01 6.97
CA ASP A 70 -6.81 -16.21 8.34
C ASP A 70 -5.56 -15.37 8.66
N ASP A 71 -5.11 -14.54 7.71
CA ASP A 71 -3.98 -13.64 7.92
C ASP A 71 -4.41 -12.49 8.86
N PRO A 72 -3.65 -12.15 9.91
CA PRO A 72 -3.95 -10.99 10.75
C PRO A 72 -3.75 -9.63 10.03
N VAL A 73 -3.00 -9.57 8.93
CA VAL A 73 -2.75 -8.30 8.23
C VAL A 73 -3.84 -7.98 7.19
N ASP A 74 -4.15 -6.69 7.02
CA ASP A 74 -5.15 -6.21 6.05
C ASP A 74 -4.60 -6.05 4.63
N GLY A 75 -3.28 -5.95 4.49
CA GLY A 75 -2.62 -5.71 3.21
C GLY A 75 -1.10 -5.72 3.32
N ILE A 76 -0.46 -5.44 2.19
CA ILE A 76 1.00 -5.47 2.05
C ILE A 76 1.48 -4.10 1.58
N VAL A 77 2.55 -3.59 2.22
CA VAL A 77 3.25 -2.38 1.79
C VAL A 77 4.59 -2.79 1.20
N GLY A 78 4.74 -2.62 -0.12
CA GLY A 78 6.00 -2.89 -0.80
C GLY A 78 7.07 -1.83 -0.48
N LEU A 79 8.22 -2.28 0.03
CA LEU A 79 9.38 -1.41 0.35
C LEU A 79 10.57 -1.60 -0.61
N ALA A 80 10.42 -2.47 -1.61
CA ALA A 80 11.43 -2.74 -2.61
C ALA A 80 11.46 -1.69 -3.73
N PHE A 81 12.35 -1.88 -4.71
CA PHE A 81 12.52 -0.98 -5.85
C PHE A 81 11.32 -1.00 -6.81
N ALA A 82 11.08 0.13 -7.49
CA ALA A 82 10.00 0.27 -8.47
C ALA A 82 10.13 -0.68 -9.68
N SER A 83 11.34 -1.18 -9.97
CA SER A 83 11.59 -2.10 -11.09
C SER A 83 10.84 -3.44 -11.01
N ILE A 84 10.38 -3.82 -9.82
CA ILE A 84 9.58 -5.03 -9.60
C ILE A 84 8.14 -4.73 -9.17
N ALA A 85 7.75 -3.45 -9.17
CA ALA A 85 6.39 -3.07 -8.86
C ALA A 85 5.47 -3.46 -10.01
N VAL A 86 4.41 -4.21 -9.69
CA VAL A 86 3.34 -4.50 -10.65
C VAL A 86 2.77 -3.17 -11.16
N ASP A 87 2.52 -3.12 -12.47
CA ASP A 87 2.02 -1.93 -13.19
C ASP A 87 2.92 -0.67 -13.08
N GLY A 88 4.20 -0.84 -12.68
CA GLY A 88 5.19 0.23 -12.61
C GLY A 88 4.87 1.30 -11.56
N VAL A 89 4.04 0.99 -10.57
CA VAL A 89 3.61 1.93 -9.53
C VAL A 89 4.77 2.25 -8.59
N THR A 90 5.02 3.54 -8.35
CA THR A 90 6.07 4.00 -7.44
C THR A 90 5.77 3.61 -5.99
N PRO A 91 6.64 2.83 -5.32
CA PRO A 91 6.46 2.47 -3.91
C PRO A 91 6.46 3.69 -2.98
N PRO A 92 5.73 3.66 -1.84
CA PRO A 92 5.53 4.83 -0.99
C PRO A 92 6.83 5.49 -0.49
N LEU A 93 7.81 4.71 -0.01
CA LEU A 93 9.07 5.28 0.47
C LEU A 93 9.91 5.90 -0.66
N ILE A 94 9.88 5.32 -1.86
CA ILE A 94 10.56 5.91 -3.02
C ILE A 94 9.88 7.23 -3.39
N ALA A 95 8.55 7.28 -3.37
CA ALA A 95 7.81 8.52 -3.58
C ALA A 95 8.11 9.58 -2.51
N ALA A 96 8.27 9.18 -1.24
CA ALA A 96 8.66 10.10 -0.17
C ALA A 96 10.06 10.70 -0.36
N ILE A 97 11.01 9.89 -0.85
CA ILE A 97 12.36 10.34 -1.19
C ILE A 97 12.31 11.30 -2.39
N ASN A 98 11.60 10.94 -3.45
CA ASN A 98 11.48 11.78 -4.65
C ASN A 98 10.79 13.13 -4.37
N GLN A 99 9.91 13.17 -3.37
CA GLN A 99 9.22 14.39 -2.92
C GLN A 99 9.99 15.15 -1.83
N SER A 100 11.22 14.72 -1.49
CA SER A 100 12.05 15.33 -0.44
C SER A 100 11.37 15.41 0.93
N ILE A 101 10.45 14.50 1.23
CA ILE A 101 9.73 14.43 2.51
C ILE A 101 10.64 13.81 3.59
N MET A 102 11.48 12.85 3.20
CA MET A 102 12.46 12.23 4.09
C MET A 102 13.77 13.02 4.09
N LYS A 103 14.30 13.32 5.29
CA LYS A 103 15.60 13.98 5.44
C LYS A 103 16.76 13.15 4.88
N LEU A 104 16.69 11.83 5.04
CA LEU A 104 17.67 10.88 4.53
C LEU A 104 16.93 9.79 3.73
N PRO A 105 17.48 9.33 2.59
CA PRO A 105 16.88 8.26 1.79
C PRO A 105 17.18 6.87 2.39
N LEU A 106 16.84 6.69 3.67
CA LEU A 106 17.13 5.50 4.47
C LEU A 106 15.91 5.17 5.32
N PHE A 107 15.62 3.88 5.44
CA PHE A 107 14.77 3.34 6.49
C PHE A 107 15.46 2.14 7.14
N THR A 108 15.11 1.88 8.39
CA THR A 108 15.60 0.71 9.14
C THR A 108 14.40 -0.05 9.68
N VAL A 109 14.50 -1.37 9.69
CA VAL A 109 13.49 -2.22 10.31
C VAL A 109 14.11 -2.85 11.55
N TRP A 110 13.47 -2.67 12.69
CA TRP A 110 13.80 -3.42 13.90
C TRP A 110 12.66 -4.41 14.16
N LEU A 111 12.98 -5.69 14.14
CA LEU A 111 12.05 -6.78 14.43
C LEU A 111 12.50 -7.44 15.72
N ASP A 112 11.71 -7.25 16.76
CA ASP A 112 11.93 -7.95 18.03
C ASP A 112 11.50 -9.42 17.91
N ARG A 113 12.21 -10.32 18.60
CA ARG A 113 11.78 -11.71 18.69
C ARG A 113 10.77 -11.79 19.83
N ARG A 114 9.49 -11.80 19.50
CA ARG A 114 8.47 -12.30 20.42
C ARG A 114 8.26 -13.79 20.23
#